data_AF-A0A3B8Q871-F1
#
_entry.id   AF-A0A3B8Q871-F1
#
_cell.length_a   1.000
_cell.length_b   1.000
_cell.length_c   1.000
_cell.angle_alpha   90.00
_cell.angle_beta   90.00
_cell.angle_gamma   90.00
#
_symmetry.space_group_name_H-M   'P 1'
#
loop_
_entity.id
_entity.type
_entity.pdbx_description
1 polymer ?
#
loop_
_entity_poly.entity_id
_entity_poly.type
_entity_poly.pdbx_seq_one_letter_code
_entity_poly.pdbx_strand_id
1 'polypeptide(L)'
;MMRASPASTYFLLLLLLLATADSTQGQWTDKVTDTPSLIQTDFGPYGKYLPGNGESFCAPTSATMSLYWLARNGFTQLASTNLADAANLDRVLGGLMGTTPAGGTDENGYYNGFMTYLSARGISPAQVTRVFTPNPDVHWLATNNFNQSVVNFSVGWYYASPSGQTTNYINNGGHVLTLLAANPAAQIVTINNAYPASFFPVPNVPSSNPQTVTLASVPTSWTLQYLDTSIGYTQVITPDLGPATGGLAVLWGADSWTLNINALPAKPAYIARTWILSGLQQINTDEGHLEVIAPIAGSGGLTK
;
A
#
# COMPACT_ATOMS: atom_id res chain seq x y z
N MET A 1 -6.39 46.88 72.36
CA MET A 1 -6.66 45.47 72.68
C MET A 1 -7.70 44.96 71.70
N MET A 2 -7.34 44.11 70.74
CA MET A 2 -8.13 42.94 70.37
C MET A 2 -7.29 42.03 69.47
N ARG A 3 -7.18 40.78 69.91
CA ARG A 3 -6.53 39.65 69.27
C ARG A 3 -7.47 39.01 68.25
N ALA A 4 -6.86 38.43 67.20
CA ALA A 4 -7.15 37.16 66.50
C ALA A 4 -8.61 36.88 66.04
N SER A 5 -8.91 36.24 64.91
CA SER A 5 -8.24 35.13 64.21
C SER A 5 -8.88 34.97 62.78
N PRO A 6 -8.63 33.90 61.98
CA PRO A 6 -8.12 34.05 60.62
C PRO A 6 -8.96 33.33 59.53
N ALA A 7 -8.38 33.31 58.34
CA ALA A 7 -8.52 32.30 57.27
C ALA A 7 -9.79 32.34 56.39
N SER A 8 -9.56 32.70 55.13
CA SER A 8 -10.32 32.17 53.99
C SER A 8 -9.33 31.88 52.85
N THR A 9 -8.74 30.72 53.01
CA THR A 9 -8.52 29.67 52.00
C THR A 9 -9.00 29.92 50.55
N TYR A 10 -8.04 29.70 49.64
CA TYR A 10 -8.15 29.17 48.27
C TYR A 10 -8.97 29.91 47.21
N PHE A 11 -8.27 30.59 46.29
CA PHE A 11 -8.63 30.61 44.86
C PHE A 11 -7.34 30.70 44.01
N LEU A 12 -6.48 29.68 44.13
CA LEU A 12 -5.43 29.46 43.14
C LEU A 12 -6.07 28.68 41.99
N LEU A 13 -6.52 29.39 40.96
CA LEU A 13 -7.00 28.79 39.73
C LEU A 13 -5.80 28.17 39.02
N LEU A 14 -5.50 26.90 39.34
CA LEU A 14 -4.57 26.09 38.58
C LEU A 14 -5.22 25.86 37.20
N LEU A 15 -4.83 26.64 36.20
CA LEU A 15 -4.91 26.21 34.81
C LEU A 15 -3.96 25.01 34.66
N LEU A 16 -4.44 23.82 35.02
CA LEU A 16 -3.95 22.59 34.41
C LEU A 16 -4.36 22.66 32.93
N LEU A 17 -3.48 23.22 32.10
CA LEU A 17 -3.37 22.76 30.73
C LEU A 17 -3.08 21.27 30.80
N LEU A 18 -4.14 20.45 30.70
CA LEU A 18 -4.05 19.10 30.18
C LEU A 18 -3.69 19.23 28.70
N ALA A 19 -2.45 19.60 28.42
CA ALA A 19 -1.78 19.14 27.23
C ALA A 19 -1.63 17.63 27.43
N THR A 20 -2.67 16.87 27.07
CA THR A 20 -2.47 15.47 26.70
C THR A 20 -1.51 15.54 25.52
N ALA A 21 -0.22 15.35 25.80
CA ALA A 21 0.74 14.99 24.79
C ALA A 21 0.13 13.79 24.06
N ASP A 22 -0.37 14.05 22.86
CA ASP A 22 -0.92 13.03 21.99
C ASP A 22 0.26 12.11 21.67
N SER A 23 0.35 11.00 22.40
CA SER A 23 1.48 10.06 22.36
C SER A 23 1.45 9.20 21.09
N THR A 24 0.96 9.75 19.97
CA THR A 24 0.87 9.07 18.67
C THR A 24 2.23 8.95 18.00
N GLN A 25 3.22 9.75 18.41
CA GLN A 25 4.58 9.78 17.85
C GLN A 25 5.45 8.55 18.18
N GLY A 26 4.93 7.58 18.95
CA GLY A 26 5.62 6.31 19.27
C GLY A 26 4.77 5.07 19.03
N GLN A 27 3.62 5.19 18.37
CA GLN A 27 2.71 4.05 18.18
C GLN A 27 3.08 3.18 16.96
N TRP A 28 3.65 3.78 15.92
CA TRP A 28 3.89 3.10 14.64
C TRP A 28 5.36 2.69 14.51
N THR A 29 5.58 1.44 14.14
CA THR A 29 6.91 0.90 13.90
C THR A 29 7.48 1.39 12.57
N ASP A 30 8.79 1.27 12.37
CA ASP A 30 9.42 1.79 11.16
C ASP A 30 9.08 0.90 9.95
N LYS A 31 8.60 1.51 8.86
CA LYS A 31 8.17 0.76 7.66
C LYS A 31 9.34 0.06 6.96
N VAL A 32 10.54 0.64 6.98
CA VAL A 32 11.73 0.07 6.35
C VAL A 32 12.16 -1.19 7.09
N THR A 33 12.12 -1.20 8.42
CA THR A 33 12.56 -2.35 9.21
C THR A 33 11.47 -3.38 9.48
N ASP A 34 10.21 -2.97 9.58
CA ASP A 34 9.13 -3.83 10.10
C ASP A 34 8.10 -4.27 9.05
N THR A 35 8.13 -3.73 7.84
CA THR A 35 7.31 -4.25 6.74
C THR A 35 7.96 -5.53 6.22
N PRO A 36 7.28 -6.69 6.25
CA PRO A 36 7.86 -7.90 5.69
C PRO A 36 8.08 -7.74 4.19
N SER A 37 9.21 -8.24 3.71
CA SER A 37 9.40 -8.42 2.28
C SER A 37 8.80 -9.75 1.85
N LEU A 38 7.88 -9.68 0.90
CA LEU A 38 7.33 -10.83 0.20
C LEU A 38 7.76 -10.77 -1.26
N ILE A 39 7.84 -11.92 -1.90
CA ILE A 39 8.20 -12.05 -3.30
C ILE A 39 7.03 -12.75 -3.99
N GLN A 40 6.68 -12.28 -5.19
CA GLN A 40 5.55 -12.83 -5.95
C GLN A 40 5.91 -14.17 -6.61
N THR A 41 7.20 -14.45 -6.79
CA THR A 41 7.74 -15.74 -7.26
C THR A 41 7.96 -16.71 -6.10
N ASP A 42 8.15 -18.00 -6.41
CA ASP A 42 8.66 -19.02 -5.47
C ASP A 42 7.70 -19.59 -4.43
N PHE A 43 6.40 -19.46 -4.69
CA PHE A 43 5.35 -20.17 -3.95
C PHE A 43 5.33 -21.69 -4.27
N GLY A 44 6.39 -22.43 -3.96
CA GLY A 44 6.60 -23.84 -4.33
C GLY A 44 7.44 -23.98 -5.62
N PRO A 45 7.87 -25.19 -6.01
CA PRO A 45 9.00 -25.38 -6.92
C PRO A 45 8.84 -24.75 -8.31
N TYR A 46 7.61 -24.40 -8.72
CA TYR A 46 7.30 -23.60 -9.92
C TYR A 46 6.01 -22.74 -9.77
N GLY A 47 5.66 -22.22 -8.58
CA GLY A 47 4.47 -21.35 -8.39
C GLY A 47 3.16 -22.05 -7.97
N LYS A 48 3.24 -23.08 -7.11
CA LYS A 48 2.08 -23.83 -6.61
C LYS A 48 1.07 -22.98 -5.81
N TYR A 49 1.49 -21.90 -5.14
CA TYR A 49 0.57 -21.06 -4.35
C TYR A 49 -0.01 -19.85 -5.09
N LEU A 50 0.37 -19.49 -6.31
CA LEU A 50 -0.32 -18.41 -7.07
C LEU A 50 -0.45 -18.80 -8.55
N PRO A 51 -1.61 -18.59 -9.20
CA PRO A 51 -1.78 -18.83 -10.64
C PRO A 51 -0.72 -18.14 -11.51
N GLY A 52 -0.39 -18.74 -12.65
CA GLY A 52 0.42 -18.06 -13.68
C GLY A 52 1.87 -17.77 -13.29
N ASN A 53 2.49 -18.62 -12.47
CA ASN A 53 3.85 -18.45 -11.92
C ASN A 53 4.01 -17.25 -10.95
N GLY A 54 2.91 -16.61 -10.52
CA GLY A 54 2.95 -15.45 -9.63
C GLY A 54 3.52 -14.17 -10.25
N GLU A 55 3.97 -14.20 -11.52
CA GLU A 55 4.63 -13.07 -12.17
C GLU A 55 3.69 -11.87 -12.41
N SER A 56 2.38 -12.09 -12.37
CA SER A 56 1.35 -11.05 -12.51
C SER A 56 0.74 -10.60 -11.17
N PHE A 57 1.26 -11.06 -10.04
CA PHE A 57 0.69 -10.83 -8.70
C PHE A 57 1.37 -9.67 -7.93
N CYS A 58 2.01 -8.73 -8.62
CA CYS A 58 2.73 -7.63 -7.99
C CYS A 58 1.84 -6.75 -7.10
N ALA A 59 0.60 -6.50 -7.55
CA ALA A 59 -0.39 -5.70 -6.84
C ALA A 59 -0.88 -6.38 -5.55
N PRO A 60 -1.43 -7.61 -5.57
CA PRO A 60 -1.83 -8.30 -4.34
C PRO A 60 -0.64 -8.53 -3.41
N THR A 61 0.53 -8.92 -3.92
CA THR A 61 1.74 -9.13 -3.09
C THR A 61 2.16 -7.85 -2.37
N SER A 62 2.14 -6.71 -3.06
CA SER A 62 2.46 -5.41 -2.46
C SER A 62 1.41 -4.97 -1.43
N ALA A 63 0.13 -5.19 -1.71
CA ALA A 63 -0.94 -4.92 -0.76
C ALA A 63 -0.84 -5.81 0.49
N THR A 64 -0.46 -7.08 0.35
CA THR A 64 -0.21 -7.99 1.47
C THR A 64 0.91 -7.48 2.38
N MET A 65 2.04 -7.05 1.81
CA MET A 65 3.14 -6.46 2.61
C MET A 65 2.65 -5.28 3.45
N SER A 66 1.87 -4.37 2.85
CA SER A 66 1.23 -3.24 3.53
C SER A 66 0.30 -3.70 4.67
N LEU A 67 -0.54 -4.70 4.44
CA LEU A 67 -1.48 -5.23 5.44
C LEU A 67 -0.77 -5.92 6.60
N TYR A 68 0.32 -6.64 6.35
CA TYR A 68 1.13 -7.22 7.41
C TYR A 68 1.80 -6.16 8.28
N TRP A 69 2.30 -5.06 7.69
CA TRP A 69 2.82 -3.94 8.48
C TRP A 69 1.73 -3.33 9.37
N LEU A 70 0.53 -3.09 8.81
CA LEU A 70 -0.61 -2.61 9.59
C LEU A 70 -1.00 -3.59 10.72
N ALA A 71 -1.00 -4.89 10.46
CA ALA A 71 -1.32 -5.91 11.46
C ALA A 71 -0.31 -5.95 12.61
N ARG A 72 0.99 -5.85 12.31
CA ARG A 72 2.06 -5.70 13.32
C ARG A 72 1.90 -4.43 14.15
N ASN A 73 1.29 -3.41 13.56
CA ASN A 73 0.99 -2.12 14.17
C ASN A 73 -0.39 -2.07 14.86
N GLY A 74 -0.95 -3.23 15.17
CA GLY A 74 -2.12 -3.36 16.02
C GLY A 74 -3.44 -3.51 15.26
N PHE A 75 -3.48 -3.37 13.94
CA PHE A 75 -4.64 -3.77 13.12
C PHE A 75 -4.65 -5.30 12.92
N THR A 76 -4.62 -6.05 14.02
CA THR A 76 -4.43 -7.52 14.05
C THR A 76 -5.51 -8.30 13.31
N GLN A 77 -6.62 -7.66 12.96
CA GLN A 77 -7.64 -8.25 12.11
C GLN A 77 -7.24 -8.30 10.64
N LEU A 78 -6.23 -7.57 10.18
CA LEU A 78 -5.90 -7.45 8.75
C LEU A 78 -4.95 -8.51 8.21
N ALA A 79 -4.19 -9.19 9.07
CA ALA A 79 -3.31 -10.27 8.67
C ALA A 79 -2.94 -11.13 9.88
N SER A 80 -2.51 -12.35 9.62
CA SER A 80 -1.85 -13.20 10.63
C SER A 80 -0.54 -12.55 11.09
N THR A 81 -0.09 -12.87 12.30
CA THR A 81 1.27 -12.53 12.73
C THR A 81 2.30 -13.54 12.20
N ASN A 82 1.83 -14.70 11.70
CA ASN A 82 2.66 -15.73 11.08
C ASN A 82 2.80 -15.50 9.57
N LEU A 83 4.02 -15.19 9.10
CA LEU A 83 4.28 -14.98 7.68
C LEU A 83 4.07 -16.22 6.80
N ALA A 84 3.98 -17.43 7.38
CA ALA A 84 3.62 -18.63 6.63
C ALA A 84 2.23 -18.51 5.97
N ASP A 85 1.36 -17.65 6.49
CA ASP A 85 0.02 -17.40 5.96
C ASP A 85 -0.01 -16.34 4.84
N ALA A 86 1.14 -15.75 4.48
CA ALA A 86 1.21 -14.68 3.48
C ALA A 86 0.71 -15.14 2.10
N ALA A 87 1.04 -16.37 1.70
CA ALA A 87 0.54 -16.97 0.47
C ALA A 87 -1.00 -17.00 0.40
N ASN A 88 -1.64 -17.30 1.54
CA ASN A 88 -3.10 -17.32 1.62
C ASN A 88 -3.67 -15.91 1.45
N LEU A 89 -3.07 -14.91 2.09
CA LEU A 89 -3.51 -13.52 1.96
C LEU A 89 -3.29 -13.00 0.54
N ASP A 90 -2.16 -13.32 -0.10
CA ASP A 90 -1.90 -12.98 -1.50
C ASP A 90 -2.95 -13.56 -2.45
N ARG A 91 -3.34 -14.84 -2.27
CA ARG A 91 -4.45 -15.44 -3.03
C ARG A 91 -5.76 -14.70 -2.82
N VAL A 92 -6.12 -14.45 -1.57
CA VAL A 92 -7.36 -13.74 -1.23
C VAL A 92 -7.40 -12.37 -1.91
N LEU A 93 -6.34 -11.56 -1.77
CA LEU A 93 -6.28 -10.26 -2.44
C LEU A 93 -6.25 -10.41 -3.96
N GLY A 94 -5.50 -11.37 -4.49
CA GLY A 94 -5.43 -11.66 -5.92
C GLY A 94 -6.80 -11.91 -6.52
N GLY A 95 -7.59 -12.81 -5.91
CA GLY A 95 -8.96 -13.09 -6.32
C GLY A 95 -9.89 -11.89 -6.18
N LEU A 96 -9.83 -11.17 -5.05
CA LEU A 96 -10.69 -10.01 -4.78
C LEU A 96 -10.39 -8.85 -5.73
N MET A 97 -9.13 -8.70 -6.13
CA MET A 97 -8.67 -7.69 -7.08
C MET A 97 -8.89 -8.11 -8.54
N GLY A 98 -9.39 -9.32 -8.80
CA GLY A 98 -9.56 -9.83 -10.16
C GLY A 98 -8.23 -10.06 -10.90
N THR A 99 -7.17 -10.34 -10.15
CA THR A 99 -5.82 -10.56 -10.70
C THR A 99 -5.82 -11.79 -11.59
N THR A 100 -5.29 -11.67 -12.80
CA THR A 100 -5.18 -12.81 -13.72
C THR A 100 -3.73 -13.09 -14.12
N PRO A 101 -3.37 -14.36 -14.40
CA PRO A 101 -2.08 -14.74 -14.98
C PRO A 101 -1.68 -13.99 -16.25
N ALA A 102 -2.63 -13.52 -17.04
CA ALA A 102 -2.38 -12.93 -18.36
C ALA A 102 -2.45 -11.39 -18.35
N GLY A 103 -3.22 -10.80 -17.43
CA GLY A 103 -3.51 -9.37 -17.40
C GLY A 103 -3.09 -8.65 -16.12
N GLY A 104 -2.65 -9.38 -15.09
CA GLY A 104 -2.38 -8.78 -13.78
C GLY A 104 -3.63 -8.18 -13.15
N THR A 105 -3.45 -7.07 -12.45
CA THR A 105 -4.49 -6.33 -11.73
C THR A 105 -4.66 -4.95 -12.33
N ASP A 106 -5.88 -4.58 -12.71
CA ASP A 106 -6.20 -3.20 -13.11
C ASP A 106 -6.48 -2.30 -11.89
N GLU A 107 -6.50 -0.98 -12.10
CA GLU A 107 -6.70 0.00 -11.02
C GLU A 107 -8.02 -0.18 -10.27
N ASN A 108 -9.11 -0.46 -11.00
CA ASN A 108 -10.43 -0.66 -10.40
C ASN A 108 -10.48 -1.94 -9.57
N GLY A 109 -9.85 -3.01 -10.07
CA GLY A 109 -9.66 -4.28 -9.37
C GLY A 109 -8.87 -4.07 -8.08
N TYR A 110 -7.75 -3.34 -8.14
CA TYR A 110 -6.96 -3.01 -6.96
C TYR A 110 -7.80 -2.30 -5.89
N TYR A 111 -8.46 -1.19 -6.27
CA TYR A 111 -9.28 -0.40 -5.35
C TYR A 111 -10.43 -1.23 -4.75
N ASN A 112 -11.23 -1.88 -5.60
CA ASN A 112 -12.41 -2.62 -5.17
C ASN A 112 -12.02 -3.83 -4.33
N GLY A 113 -10.97 -4.57 -4.73
CA GLY A 113 -10.49 -5.74 -4.03
C GLY A 113 -9.93 -5.40 -2.65
N PHE A 114 -9.12 -4.34 -2.56
CA PHE A 114 -8.57 -3.88 -1.28
C PHE A 114 -9.67 -3.40 -0.33
N MET A 115 -10.63 -2.58 -0.81
CA MET A 115 -11.75 -2.12 0.01
C MET A 115 -12.69 -3.26 0.42
N THR A 116 -12.92 -4.23 -0.47
CA THR A 116 -13.69 -5.45 -0.16
C THR A 116 -13.02 -6.25 0.94
N TYR A 117 -11.69 -6.42 0.87
CA TYR A 117 -10.92 -7.08 1.92
C TYR A 117 -11.06 -6.34 3.26
N LEU A 118 -10.81 -5.03 3.29
CA LEU A 118 -10.97 -4.22 4.50
C LEU A 118 -12.37 -4.33 5.10
N SER A 119 -13.41 -4.28 4.27
CA SER A 119 -14.80 -4.42 4.68
C SER A 119 -15.08 -5.79 5.28
N ALA A 120 -14.61 -6.88 4.64
CA ALA A 120 -14.72 -8.24 5.18
C ALA A 120 -14.00 -8.40 6.54
N ARG A 121 -12.90 -7.64 6.72
CA ARG A 121 -12.13 -7.57 7.96
C ARG A 121 -12.64 -6.49 8.93
N GLY A 122 -13.88 -6.05 8.79
CA GLY A 122 -14.56 -5.20 9.78
C GLY A 122 -14.13 -3.74 9.80
N ILE A 123 -13.43 -3.27 8.76
CA ILE A 123 -13.08 -1.87 8.56
C ILE A 123 -13.99 -1.30 7.47
N SER A 124 -14.89 -0.38 7.84
CA SER A 124 -15.81 0.22 6.87
C SER A 124 -15.13 1.32 6.03
N PRO A 125 -15.66 1.67 4.84
CA PRO A 125 -15.15 2.78 4.04
C PRO A 125 -15.05 4.11 4.82
N ALA A 126 -15.95 4.36 5.78
CA ALA A 126 -15.91 5.57 6.61
C ALA A 126 -14.72 5.62 7.59
N GLN A 127 -14.03 4.49 7.80
CA GLN A 127 -12.81 4.40 8.62
C GLN A 127 -11.54 4.42 7.77
N VAL A 128 -11.66 4.66 6.47
CA VAL A 128 -10.53 4.64 5.53
C VAL A 128 -10.48 5.97 4.80
N THR A 129 -9.31 6.60 4.78
CA THR A 129 -9.03 7.71 3.87
C THR A 129 -8.14 7.20 2.76
N ARG A 130 -8.63 7.25 1.53
CA ARG A 130 -7.86 6.95 0.32
C ARG A 130 -7.45 8.26 -0.35
N VAL A 131 -6.18 8.36 -0.73
CA VAL A 131 -5.68 9.42 -1.61
C VAL A 131 -5.03 8.75 -2.81
N PHE A 132 -5.41 9.17 -4.02
CA PHE A 132 -4.89 8.63 -5.27
C PHE A 132 -4.30 9.74 -6.14
N THR A 133 -3.26 9.41 -6.90
CA THR A 133 -2.75 10.24 -7.99
C THR A 133 -2.31 9.36 -9.18
N PRO A 134 -2.57 9.79 -10.43
CA PRO A 134 -2.10 9.08 -11.62
C PRO A 134 -0.62 9.39 -11.97
N ASN A 135 0.03 10.32 -11.28
CA ASN A 135 1.38 10.77 -11.60
C ASN A 135 2.18 11.10 -10.32
N PRO A 136 2.39 10.11 -9.44
CA PRO A 136 3.07 10.36 -8.18
C PRO A 136 4.53 10.77 -8.42
N ASP A 137 4.99 11.71 -7.61
CA ASP A 137 6.39 12.08 -7.47
C ASP A 137 6.88 11.78 -6.04
N VAL A 138 8.17 11.98 -5.78
CA VAL A 138 8.74 11.71 -4.45
C VAL A 138 8.09 12.56 -3.34
N HIS A 139 7.60 13.77 -3.64
CA HIS A 139 6.97 14.64 -2.66
C HIS A 139 5.59 14.12 -2.28
N TRP A 140 4.79 13.70 -3.27
CA TRP A 140 3.50 13.07 -3.04
C TRP A 140 3.68 11.78 -2.23
N LEU A 141 4.65 10.94 -2.60
CA LEU A 141 4.96 9.69 -1.89
C LEU A 141 5.36 9.95 -0.44
N ALA A 142 6.22 10.94 -0.17
CA ALA A 142 6.61 11.31 1.19
C ALA A 142 5.45 11.89 2.00
N THR A 143 4.64 12.75 1.40
CA THR A 143 3.50 13.40 2.06
C THR A 143 2.42 12.40 2.45
N ASN A 144 2.23 11.34 1.66
CA ASN A 144 1.17 10.36 1.85
C ASN A 144 1.61 9.08 2.56
N ASN A 145 2.89 8.95 2.93
CA ASN A 145 3.45 7.81 3.68
C ASN A 145 3.74 8.17 5.15
N PHE A 146 2.70 8.53 5.89
CA PHE A 146 2.78 9.06 7.26
C PHE A 146 1.98 8.18 8.22
N ASN A 147 2.43 8.09 9.48
CA ASN A 147 1.74 7.35 10.54
C ASN A 147 1.29 5.94 10.06
N GLN A 148 0.00 5.61 10.24
CA GLN A 148 -0.64 4.37 9.81
C GLN A 148 -1.13 4.34 8.35
N SER A 149 -0.69 5.29 7.52
CA SER A 149 -0.91 5.16 6.08
C SER A 149 0.02 4.09 5.51
N VAL A 150 -0.48 3.37 4.52
CA VAL A 150 0.33 2.50 3.66
C VAL A 150 0.21 2.98 2.23
N VAL A 151 1.31 2.96 1.50
CA VAL A 151 1.37 3.45 0.12
C VAL A 151 1.84 2.33 -0.79
N ASN A 152 1.02 2.02 -1.78
CA ASN A 152 1.39 1.17 -2.89
C ASN A 152 1.34 2.00 -4.16
N PHE A 153 2.35 1.88 -5.01
CA PHE A 153 2.44 2.66 -6.24
C PHE A 153 2.86 1.79 -7.40
N SER A 154 2.46 2.19 -8.60
CA SER A 154 2.67 1.43 -9.81
C SER A 154 3.63 2.16 -10.75
N VAL A 155 4.42 1.36 -11.46
CA VAL A 155 5.26 1.80 -12.57
C VAL A 155 4.81 1.09 -13.85
N GLY A 156 4.87 1.80 -14.97
CA GLY A 156 4.77 1.24 -16.31
C GLY A 156 6.16 1.05 -16.92
N TRP A 157 6.37 -0.07 -17.58
CA TRP A 157 7.60 -0.35 -18.32
C TRP A 157 7.50 0.26 -19.71
N TYR A 158 8.55 0.94 -20.15
CA TYR A 158 8.56 1.62 -21.44
C TYR A 158 9.87 1.38 -22.17
N TYR A 159 9.78 1.15 -23.48
CA TYR A 159 10.94 1.06 -24.37
C TYR A 159 10.76 1.97 -25.58
N ALA A 160 11.88 2.46 -26.12
CA ALA A 160 11.85 3.33 -27.29
C ALA A 160 11.13 2.65 -28.46
N SER A 161 10.26 3.39 -29.14
CA SER A 161 9.52 2.88 -30.30
C SER A 161 10.50 2.42 -31.39
N PRO A 162 10.29 1.24 -32.00
CA PRO A 162 11.09 0.77 -33.14
C PRO A 162 11.06 1.70 -34.36
N SER A 163 10.14 2.67 -34.39
CA SER A 163 9.94 3.62 -35.50
C SER A 163 11.07 4.66 -35.66
N GLY A 164 12.16 4.58 -34.88
CA GLY A 164 13.32 5.47 -34.98
C GLY A 164 13.13 6.83 -34.31
N GLN A 165 12.00 7.05 -33.62
CA GLN A 165 11.76 8.26 -32.82
C GLN A 165 12.27 8.07 -31.40
N THR A 166 13.25 8.88 -30.99
CA THR A 166 13.92 8.78 -29.68
C THR A 166 13.10 9.33 -28.50
N THR A 167 11.93 9.90 -28.78
CA THR A 167 11.04 10.51 -27.78
C THR A 167 9.70 9.78 -27.64
N ASN A 168 9.46 8.72 -28.41
CA ASN A 168 8.22 7.96 -28.35
C ASN A 168 8.48 6.60 -27.73
N TYR A 169 7.75 6.28 -26.67
CA TYR A 169 7.91 5.04 -25.94
C TYR A 169 6.63 4.22 -25.93
N ILE A 170 6.80 2.90 -26.09
CA ILE A 170 5.73 1.91 -26.09
C ILE A 170 5.68 1.26 -24.71
N ASN A 171 4.47 1.07 -24.18
CA ASN A 171 4.27 0.41 -22.89
C ASN A 171 4.49 -1.11 -23.03
N ASN A 172 5.12 -1.70 -22.02
CA ASN A 172 5.37 -3.14 -21.91
C ASN A 172 4.86 -3.70 -20.57
N GLY A 173 3.65 -3.32 -20.18
CA GLY A 173 3.06 -3.70 -18.92
C GLY A 173 3.48 -2.80 -17.76
N GLY A 174 3.25 -3.28 -16.55
CA GLY A 174 3.53 -2.54 -15.34
C GLY A 174 3.80 -3.41 -14.14
N HIS A 175 4.07 -2.76 -13.02
CA HIS A 175 4.47 -3.40 -11.78
C HIS A 175 4.03 -2.55 -10.59
N VAL A 176 3.63 -3.18 -9.48
CA VAL A 176 3.23 -2.50 -8.25
C VAL A 176 4.26 -2.75 -7.15
N LEU A 177 4.50 -1.72 -6.37
CA LEU A 177 5.54 -1.65 -5.35
C LEU A 177 4.93 -1.24 -4.01
N THR A 178 5.57 -1.66 -2.93
CA THR A 178 5.24 -1.17 -1.58
C THR A 178 6.25 -0.10 -1.20
N LEU A 179 5.77 1.11 -0.91
CA LEU A 179 6.63 2.19 -0.43
C LEU A 179 6.90 2.01 1.07
N LEU A 180 8.18 2.08 1.45
CA LEU A 180 8.60 2.04 2.85
C LEU A 180 9.00 3.42 3.34
N ALA A 181 9.79 4.15 2.55
CA ALA A 181 10.21 5.52 2.86
C ALA A 181 10.42 6.32 1.57
N ALA A 182 10.30 7.65 1.68
CA ALA A 182 10.60 8.58 0.59
C ALA A 182 11.39 9.78 1.16
N ASN A 183 12.44 10.18 0.44
CA ASN A 183 13.27 11.33 0.78
C ASN A 183 13.27 12.32 -0.39
N PRO A 184 12.43 13.37 -0.35
CA PRO A 184 12.35 14.35 -1.42
C PRO A 184 13.63 15.15 -1.64
N ALA A 185 14.42 15.41 -0.58
CA ALA A 185 15.67 16.17 -0.71
C ALA A 185 16.72 15.42 -1.54
N ALA A 186 16.75 14.09 -1.41
CA ALA A 186 17.64 13.23 -2.18
C ALA A 186 17.00 12.64 -3.43
N GLN A 187 15.70 12.90 -3.67
CA GLN A 187 14.91 12.28 -4.76
C GLN A 187 15.00 10.75 -4.75
N ILE A 188 14.96 10.13 -3.57
CA ILE A 188 15.04 8.66 -3.44
C ILE A 188 13.82 8.10 -2.74
N VAL A 189 13.52 6.85 -3.04
CA VAL A 189 12.52 6.05 -2.33
C VAL A 189 13.10 4.69 -1.93
N THR A 190 12.68 4.20 -0.78
CA THR A 190 12.97 2.85 -0.30
C THR A 190 11.69 2.03 -0.39
N ILE A 191 11.79 0.86 -1.01
CA ILE A 191 10.64 0.03 -1.40
C ILE A 191 10.85 -1.43 -1.02
N ASN A 192 9.75 -2.14 -0.83
CA ASN A 192 9.74 -3.57 -1.09
C ASN A 192 9.22 -3.79 -2.51
N ASN A 193 10.00 -4.51 -3.30
CA ASN A 193 9.69 -4.91 -4.67
C ASN A 193 9.33 -6.40 -4.67
N ALA A 194 8.10 -6.73 -5.08
CA ALA A 194 7.65 -8.12 -5.16
C ALA A 194 8.40 -8.95 -6.21
N TYR A 195 9.12 -8.31 -7.13
CA TYR A 195 9.99 -8.93 -8.13
C TYR A 195 11.33 -8.17 -8.20
N PRO A 196 12.24 -8.34 -7.23
CA PRO A 196 13.46 -7.54 -7.09
C PRO A 196 14.32 -7.43 -8.35
N ALA A 197 14.40 -8.51 -9.14
CA ALA A 197 15.17 -8.56 -10.38
C ALA A 197 14.69 -7.56 -11.46
N SER A 198 13.49 -6.99 -11.30
CA SER A 198 12.94 -6.00 -12.24
C SER A 198 13.68 -4.66 -12.21
N PHE A 199 14.34 -4.31 -11.10
CA PHE A 199 15.02 -3.01 -10.92
C PHE A 199 16.54 -3.13 -10.85
N PHE A 200 17.04 -4.27 -10.37
CA PHE A 200 18.47 -4.52 -10.15
C PHE A 200 18.80 -5.96 -10.54
N PRO A 201 20.07 -6.27 -10.86
CA PRO A 201 20.48 -7.63 -11.23
C PRO A 201 20.69 -8.48 -9.97
N VAL A 202 19.61 -8.71 -9.23
CA VAL A 202 19.56 -9.45 -7.95
C VAL A 202 18.55 -10.59 -8.02
N PRO A 203 18.70 -11.65 -7.21
CA PRO A 203 17.71 -12.74 -7.20
C PRO A 203 16.35 -12.28 -6.67
N ASN A 204 15.27 -12.94 -7.12
CA ASN A 204 13.91 -12.73 -6.59
C ASN A 204 13.74 -13.45 -5.24
N VAL A 205 14.32 -12.91 -4.18
CA VAL A 205 14.24 -13.45 -2.82
C VAL A 205 13.99 -12.32 -1.83
N PRO A 206 13.36 -12.57 -0.67
CA PRO A 206 13.06 -11.51 0.30
C PRO A 206 14.30 -10.72 0.75
N SER A 207 15.48 -11.35 0.81
CA SER A 207 16.73 -10.68 1.20
C SER A 207 17.27 -9.69 0.17
N SER A 208 16.69 -9.64 -1.04
CA SER A 208 17.00 -8.62 -2.05
C SER A 208 16.24 -7.30 -1.81
N ASN A 209 15.38 -7.27 -0.80
CA ASN A 209 14.68 -6.09 -0.30
C ASN A 209 15.18 -5.71 1.11
N PRO A 210 14.95 -4.46 1.54
CA PRO A 210 14.37 -3.36 0.75
C PRO A 210 15.34 -2.84 -0.31
N GLN A 211 14.79 -2.34 -1.42
CA GLN A 211 15.56 -1.67 -2.47
C GLN A 211 15.46 -0.15 -2.31
N THR A 212 16.55 0.56 -2.59
CA THR A 212 16.54 2.03 -2.67
C THR A 212 16.81 2.46 -4.10
N VAL A 213 15.94 3.31 -4.64
CA VAL A 213 16.04 3.81 -6.02
C VAL A 213 15.95 5.32 -6.07
N THR A 214 16.56 5.91 -7.08
CA THR A 214 16.44 7.33 -7.39
C THR A 214 15.25 7.56 -8.29
N LEU A 215 14.56 8.68 -8.08
CA LEU A 215 13.48 9.16 -8.92
C LEU A 215 13.93 10.39 -9.70
N ALA A 216 13.52 10.49 -10.96
CA ALA A 216 13.79 11.65 -11.81
C ALA A 216 12.56 11.99 -12.66
N SER A 217 12.41 13.26 -13.01
CA SER A 217 11.33 13.67 -13.92
C SER A 217 11.52 13.04 -15.31
N VAL A 218 10.40 12.64 -15.91
CA VAL A 218 10.35 12.29 -17.34
C VAL A 218 10.32 13.61 -18.14
N PRO A 219 11.15 13.75 -19.19
CA PRO A 219 11.09 14.92 -20.06
C PRO A 219 9.70 15.09 -20.68
N THR A 220 9.14 16.31 -20.58
CA THR A 220 7.78 16.63 -21.10
C THR A 220 7.69 16.57 -22.62
N SER A 221 8.83 16.52 -23.32
CA SER A 221 8.89 16.32 -24.77
C SER A 221 8.72 14.86 -25.18
N TRP A 222 8.63 13.93 -24.23
CA TRP A 222 8.44 12.51 -24.51
C TRP A 222 6.96 12.16 -24.61
N THR A 223 6.64 11.28 -25.55
CA THR A 223 5.32 10.65 -25.67
C THR A 223 5.40 9.24 -25.12
N LEU A 224 4.63 8.97 -24.07
CA LEU A 224 4.53 7.65 -23.45
C LEU A 224 3.16 7.05 -23.81
N GLN A 225 3.15 5.85 -24.39
CA GLN A 225 1.90 5.18 -24.73
C GLN A 225 0.99 5.05 -23.50
N TYR A 226 -0.31 5.33 -23.70
CA TYR A 226 -1.37 5.30 -22.69
C TYR A 226 -1.31 6.38 -21.59
N LEU A 227 -0.33 7.28 -21.61
CA LEU A 227 -0.23 8.37 -20.65
C LEU A 227 -0.59 9.72 -21.29
N ASP A 228 -1.22 10.57 -20.49
CA ASP A 228 -1.58 11.94 -20.88
C ASP A 228 -0.32 12.81 -20.95
N THR A 229 0.02 13.32 -22.13
CA THR A 229 1.21 14.14 -22.38
C THR A 229 1.16 15.54 -21.74
N SER A 230 0.01 15.97 -21.22
CA SER A 230 -0.11 17.23 -20.48
C SER A 230 0.33 17.13 -19.02
N ILE A 231 0.60 15.91 -18.54
CA ILE A 231 0.95 15.62 -17.15
C ILE A 231 2.46 15.35 -17.04
N GLY A 232 3.09 15.91 -15.99
CA GLY A 232 4.46 15.60 -15.63
C GLY A 232 4.53 14.26 -14.88
N TYR A 233 5.36 13.34 -15.37
CA TYR A 233 5.61 12.05 -14.74
C TYR A 233 7.01 11.95 -14.15
N THR A 234 7.18 10.99 -13.25
CA THR A 234 8.46 10.63 -12.64
C THR A 234 8.82 9.21 -13.05
N GLN A 235 10.10 8.88 -13.13
CA GLN A 235 10.59 7.54 -13.43
C GLN A 235 11.62 7.09 -12.40
N VAL A 236 11.75 5.77 -12.25
CA VAL A 236 12.81 5.13 -11.51
C VAL A 236 14.09 5.13 -12.32
N ILE A 237 15.20 5.45 -11.65
CA ILE A 237 16.56 5.40 -12.18
C ILE A 237 17.37 4.38 -11.37
N THR A 238 17.91 3.39 -12.06
CA THR A 238 18.85 2.39 -11.53
C THR A 238 20.00 2.21 -12.53
N PRO A 239 21.03 1.39 -12.25
CA PRO A 239 22.03 1.05 -13.26
C PRO A 239 21.44 0.42 -14.53
N ASP A 240 20.28 -0.25 -14.43
CA ASP A 240 19.64 -0.97 -15.54
C ASP A 240 18.43 -0.22 -16.12
N LEU A 241 17.88 0.76 -15.40
CA LEU A 241 16.69 1.53 -15.79
C LEU A 241 16.99 3.01 -15.93
N GLY A 242 16.49 3.59 -17.01
CA GLY A 242 16.47 5.02 -17.26
C GLY A 242 16.79 5.39 -18.71
N PRO A 243 16.88 6.71 -19.00
CA PRO A 243 17.12 7.22 -20.34
C PRO A 243 18.38 6.64 -21.01
N ALA A 244 19.43 6.40 -20.22
CA ALA A 244 20.72 5.92 -20.71
C ALA A 244 20.70 4.43 -21.10
N THR A 245 19.82 3.63 -20.50
CA THR A 245 19.69 2.19 -20.79
C THR A 245 18.60 1.89 -21.82
N GLY A 246 17.70 2.86 -22.06
CA GLY A 246 16.62 2.76 -23.04
C GLY A 246 15.34 2.09 -22.54
N GLY A 247 15.38 1.49 -21.34
CA GLY A 247 14.22 0.98 -20.62
C GLY A 247 13.82 1.94 -19.50
N LEU A 248 12.58 2.43 -19.51
CA LEU A 248 12.06 3.31 -18.46
C LEU A 248 11.08 2.55 -17.56
N ALA A 249 11.05 2.93 -16.29
CA ALA A 249 10.05 2.53 -15.32
C ALA A 249 9.35 3.79 -14.80
N VAL A 250 8.26 4.17 -15.47
CA VAL A 250 7.56 5.44 -15.24
C VAL A 250 6.47 5.24 -14.21
N LEU A 251 6.49 6.02 -13.13
CA LEU A 251 5.43 6.02 -12.13
C LEU A 251 4.14 6.56 -12.75
N TRP A 252 3.07 5.76 -12.70
CA TRP A 252 1.80 6.07 -13.38
C TRP A 252 0.55 5.85 -12.51
N GLY A 253 0.75 5.67 -11.20
CA GLY A 253 -0.33 5.56 -10.23
C GLY A 253 0.20 5.36 -8.81
N ALA A 254 -0.45 5.95 -7.82
CA ALA A 254 -0.21 5.61 -6.42
C ALA A 254 -1.46 5.75 -5.58
N ASP A 255 -1.56 4.85 -4.60
CA ASP A 255 -2.64 4.73 -3.64
C ASP A 255 -2.08 4.82 -2.24
N SER A 256 -2.55 5.81 -1.47
CA SER A 256 -2.34 5.88 -0.03
C SER A 256 -3.63 5.51 0.69
N TRP A 257 -3.53 4.54 1.60
CA TRP A 257 -4.63 4.07 2.43
C TRP A 257 -4.31 4.36 3.89
N THR A 258 -5.05 5.29 4.49
CA THR A 258 -4.91 5.63 5.91
C THR A 258 -6.09 5.08 6.69
N LEU A 259 -5.82 4.17 7.62
CA LEU A 259 -6.85 3.59 8.48
C LEU A 259 -7.07 4.46 9.72
N ASN A 260 -8.32 4.65 10.11
CA ASN A 260 -8.64 5.38 11.33
C ASN A 260 -8.16 4.60 12.56
N ILE A 261 -7.49 5.27 13.49
CA ILE A 261 -6.97 4.67 14.74
C ILE A 261 -8.07 4.00 15.59
N ASN A 262 -9.32 4.42 15.46
CA ASN A 262 -10.46 3.80 16.14
C ASN A 262 -10.87 2.44 15.56
N ALA A 263 -10.25 2.01 14.46
CA ALA A 263 -10.42 0.66 13.90
C ALA A 263 -9.40 -0.35 14.47
N LEU A 264 -8.56 0.04 15.44
CA LEU A 264 -7.63 -0.87 16.13
C LEU A 264 -8.38 -1.79 17.12
N PRO A 265 -8.25 -3.12 17.00
CA PRO A 265 -8.84 -4.09 17.93
C PRO A 265 -8.51 -3.88 19.40
N ALA A 266 -7.32 -3.36 19.72
CA ALA A 266 -6.90 -3.12 21.11
C ALA A 266 -7.62 -1.92 21.77
N LYS A 267 -8.39 -1.11 21.03
CA LYS A 267 -9.13 0.02 21.60
C LYS A 267 -10.39 -0.49 22.31
N PRO A 268 -10.72 0.00 23.52
CA PRO A 268 -11.91 -0.47 24.27
C PRO A 268 -13.26 -0.33 23.54
N ALA A 269 -13.34 0.60 22.58
CA ALA A 269 -14.53 0.86 21.77
C ALA A 269 -14.52 0.13 20.42
N TYR A 270 -13.55 -0.75 20.17
CA TYR A 270 -13.49 -1.51 18.93
C TYR A 270 -14.66 -2.47 18.81
N ILE A 271 -15.38 -2.34 17.71
CA ILE A 271 -16.37 -3.30 17.23
C ILE A 271 -16.16 -3.38 15.73
N ALA A 272 -16.04 -4.61 15.20
CA ALA A 272 -15.99 -4.83 13.76
C ALA A 272 -17.21 -4.16 13.11
N ARG A 273 -16.97 -3.30 12.12
CA ARG A 273 -18.06 -2.58 11.48
C ARG A 273 -18.89 -3.53 10.63
N THR A 274 -20.21 -3.30 10.67
CA THR A 274 -21.14 -4.00 9.79
C THR A 274 -20.82 -3.68 8.34
N TRP A 275 -20.66 -4.71 7.53
CA TRP A 275 -20.59 -4.59 6.08
C TRP A 275 -22.00 -4.56 5.51
N ILE A 276 -22.42 -3.37 5.05
CA ILE A 276 -23.74 -3.16 4.44
C ILE A 276 -23.66 -3.52 2.96
N LEU A 277 -24.33 -4.60 2.56
CA LEU A 277 -24.43 -5.06 1.18
C LEU A 277 -25.77 -4.61 0.59
N SER A 278 -25.72 -3.74 -0.43
CA SER A 278 -26.91 -3.32 -1.18
C SER A 278 -27.24 -4.24 -2.36
N GLY A 279 -26.32 -5.11 -2.75
CA GLY A 279 -26.46 -6.08 -3.84
C GLY A 279 -25.59 -7.32 -3.63
N LEU A 280 -25.51 -8.19 -4.64
CA LEU A 280 -24.60 -9.34 -4.60
C LEU A 280 -23.14 -8.84 -4.70
N GLN A 281 -22.33 -9.20 -3.72
CA GLN A 281 -20.90 -9.01 -3.72
C GLN A 281 -20.24 -10.34 -4.10
N GLN A 282 -19.54 -10.35 -5.23
CA GLN A 282 -18.73 -11.48 -5.62
C GLN A 282 -17.46 -11.53 -4.74
N ILE A 283 -17.16 -12.72 -4.22
CA ILE A 283 -16.00 -13.03 -3.37
C ILE A 283 -15.21 -14.13 -4.07
N ASN A 284 -14.44 -13.74 -5.08
CA ASN A 284 -13.39 -14.60 -5.61
C ASN A 284 -12.16 -14.45 -4.71
N THR A 285 -11.62 -15.57 -4.22
CA THR A 285 -10.47 -15.60 -3.31
C THR A 285 -9.27 -16.32 -3.90
N ASP A 286 -9.36 -16.72 -5.18
CA ASP A 286 -8.31 -17.46 -5.87
C ASP A 286 -7.82 -18.68 -5.06
N GLU A 287 -8.79 -19.45 -4.57
CA GLU A 287 -8.62 -20.59 -3.65
C GLU A 287 -8.04 -20.25 -2.25
N GLY A 288 -7.76 -18.99 -1.96
CA GLY A 288 -7.44 -18.51 -0.62
C GLY A 288 -8.62 -18.61 0.34
N HIS A 289 -8.31 -18.69 1.63
CA HIS A 289 -9.29 -18.67 2.71
C HIS A 289 -9.43 -17.25 3.26
N LEU A 290 -10.58 -16.62 2.98
CA LEU A 290 -11.00 -15.37 3.59
C LEU A 290 -11.97 -15.65 4.74
N GLU A 291 -11.55 -15.37 5.96
CA GLU A 291 -12.47 -15.28 7.09
C GLU A 291 -13.13 -13.89 7.08
N VAL A 292 -14.46 -13.87 7.12
CA VAL A 292 -15.26 -12.64 7.24
C VAL A 292 -15.61 -12.43 8.71
N ILE A 293 -15.06 -11.37 9.30
CA ILE A 293 -15.31 -11.02 10.71
C ILE A 293 -16.32 -9.88 10.86
N ALA A 294 -16.58 -9.14 9.79
CA ALA A 294 -17.61 -8.11 9.77
C ALA A 294 -19.00 -8.75 9.89
N PRO A 295 -19.88 -8.23 10.77
CA PRO A 295 -21.30 -8.53 10.67
C PRO A 295 -21.82 -8.13 9.30
N ILE A 296 -22.60 -8.97 8.64
CA ILE A 296 -23.18 -8.67 7.32
C ILE A 296 -24.63 -8.24 7.50
N ALA A 297 -25.03 -7.15 6.83
CA ALA A 297 -26.42 -6.69 6.79
C ALA A 297 -26.76 -6.06 5.44
N GLY A 298 -28.04 -5.76 5.21
CA GLY A 298 -28.55 -5.15 3.98
C GLY A 298 -29.43 -6.09 3.16
N SER A 299 -29.81 -5.65 1.97
CA SER A 299 -30.64 -6.42 1.02
C SER A 299 -29.82 -7.33 0.09
N GLY A 300 -28.50 -7.17 0.11
CA GLY A 300 -27.55 -7.92 -0.70
C GLY A 300 -27.10 -9.23 -0.07
N GLY A 301 -26.02 -9.79 -0.59
CA GLY A 301 -25.44 -11.03 -0.11
C GLY A 301 -24.05 -11.29 -0.69
N LEU A 302 -23.39 -12.34 -0.20
CA LEU A 302 -22.12 -12.79 -0.74
C LEU A 302 -22.36 -13.91 -1.75
N THR A 303 -21.63 -13.90 -2.85
CA THR A 303 -21.56 -15.02 -3.80
C THR A 303 -20.10 -15.37 -4.02
N LYS A 304 -19.77 -16.64 -3.90
CA LYS A 304 -18.43 -17.15 -4.16
C LYS A 304 -18.27 -17.43 -5.65
#